data_AF-A0A0Q5J5X3-F1
#
_entry.id   AF-A0A0Q5J5X3-F1
#
_cell.length_a   1.000
_cell.length_b   1.000
_cell.length_c   1.000
_cell.angle_alpha   90.00
_cell.angle_beta   90.00
_cell.angle_gamma   90.00
#
_symmetry.space_group_name_H-M   'P 1'
#
loop_
_entity.id
_entity.type
_entity.pdbx_description
1 polymer ?
#
loop_
_entity_poly.entity_id
_entity_poly.type
_entity_poly.pdbx_seq_one_letter_code
_entity_poly.pdbx_strand_id
1 'polypeptide(L)'
;MRLQFILSEIGLGLRRNLSMTISVILVTFVSLTFVGAAALLQTQIGKMKDDWYDKVEVSVFLCPQNSTAPTCASGEVTDDQKADIQAALASPEVEPYVEKVYTETKEQAYDAFQKQFKDQFWASAATVDDMNSSYRIKLTDPEKYSVVSEVISGRAGVEEVKDQQRLFDRLFSVLNNATLLAGGLAAVMLLAAVLLITTTIRLSALSRKRETGIMRLVGASTVFIQLPFMLEGAIAATIGALLAVGGLWVGVTYLVDDWLGESAGWIPYVSTSDVLTIAPVLIGVAILLAAISSLVTLSRYTKV
;
A
#
# COMPACT_ATOMS: atom_id res chain seq x y z
N MET A 1 -17.59 26.76 34.63
CA MET A 1 -16.59 27.85 34.80
C MET A 1 -15.16 27.45 34.42
N ARG A 2 -14.61 26.29 34.81
CA ARG A 2 -13.21 25.92 34.48
C ARG A 2 -12.94 25.64 32.99
N LEU A 3 -13.90 25.05 32.26
CA LEU A 3 -13.73 24.64 30.85
C LEU A 3 -13.73 25.81 29.86
N GLN A 4 -14.63 26.78 30.03
CA GLN A 4 -14.64 28.02 29.24
C GLN A 4 -13.37 28.85 29.44
N PHE A 5 -12.84 28.90 30.68
CA PHE A 5 -11.59 29.58 30.96
C PHE A 5 -10.42 28.94 30.18
N ILE A 6 -10.26 27.61 30.28
CA ILE A 6 -9.23 26.86 29.54
C ILE A 6 -9.36 27.06 28.03
N LEU A 7 -10.57 26.97 27.46
CA LEU A 7 -10.79 27.16 26.03
C LEU A 7 -10.48 28.60 25.57
N SER A 8 -10.83 29.61 26.37
CA SER A 8 -10.51 31.01 26.06
C SER A 8 -9.01 31.29 26.10
N GLU A 9 -8.29 30.65 27.03
CA GLU A 9 -6.86 30.80 27.22
C GLU A 9 -6.05 30.08 26.12
N ILE A 10 -6.56 28.94 25.63
CA ILE A 10 -6.06 28.26 24.43
C ILE A 10 -6.23 29.14 23.19
N GLY A 11 -7.42 29.71 22.98
CA GLY A 11 -7.68 30.59 21.83
C GLY A 11 -6.79 31.82 21.80
N LEU A 12 -6.61 32.47 22.96
CA LEU A 12 -5.68 33.60 23.12
C LEU A 12 -4.22 33.17 22.92
N GLY A 13 -3.85 31.98 23.40
CA GLY A 13 -2.52 31.40 23.26
C GLY A 13 -2.14 31.10 21.80
N LEU A 14 -3.05 30.48 21.05
CA LEU A 14 -2.91 30.21 19.61
C LEU A 14 -2.70 31.50 18.83
N ARG A 15 -3.46 32.56 19.15
CA ARG A 15 -3.35 33.86 18.48
C ARG A 15 -2.05 34.59 18.79
N ARG A 16 -1.55 34.48 20.02
CA ARG A 16 -0.33 35.16 20.47
C ARG A 16 0.95 34.48 19.95
N ASN A 17 0.92 33.16 19.77
CA ASN A 17 2.02 32.35 19.25
C ASN A 17 1.68 31.74 17.88
N LEU A 18 1.10 32.56 17.00
CA LEU A 18 0.55 32.11 15.71
C LEU A 18 1.62 31.47 14.81
N SER A 19 2.81 32.06 14.74
CA SER A 19 3.91 31.54 13.91
C SER A 19 4.33 30.13 14.31
N MET A 20 4.54 29.89 15.61
CA MET A 20 4.92 28.58 16.15
C MET A 20 3.83 27.54 15.95
N THR A 21 2.57 27.94 16.15
CA THR A 21 1.41 27.06 15.93
C THR A 21 1.30 26.67 14.46
N ILE A 22 1.47 27.63 13.53
CA ILE A 22 1.46 27.37 12.09
C ILE A 22 2.60 26.43 11.69
N SER A 23 3.80 26.59 12.26
CA SER A 23 4.91 25.67 12.01
C SER A 23 4.59 24.23 12.43
N VAL A 24 3.95 24.04 13.59
CA VAL A 24 3.50 22.72 14.04
C VAL A 24 2.43 22.15 13.12
N ILE A 25 1.45 22.97 12.71
CA ILE A 25 0.40 22.56 11.77
C ILE A 25 1.02 22.11 10.44
N LEU A 26 1.91 22.90 9.86
CA LEU A 26 2.57 22.61 8.57
C LEU A 26 3.41 21.35 8.63
N VAL A 27 4.24 21.17 9.66
CA VAL A 27 5.07 19.97 9.77
C VAL A 27 4.21 18.73 10.00
N THR A 28 3.17 18.83 10.83
CA THR A 28 2.24 17.71 11.05
C THR A 28 1.47 17.37 9.77
N PHE A 29 1.02 18.39 9.04
CA PHE A 29 0.39 18.26 7.72
C PHE A 29 1.29 17.49 6.75
N VAL A 30 2.53 17.95 6.53
CA VAL A 30 3.44 17.30 5.58
C VAL A 30 3.76 15.86 6.04
N SER A 31 4.01 15.66 7.34
CA SER A 31 4.31 14.33 7.89
C SER A 31 3.17 13.35 7.64
N LEU A 32 1.94 13.73 7.97
CA LEU A 32 0.77 12.87 7.82
C LEU A 32 0.35 12.70 6.35
N THR A 33 0.64 13.67 5.49
CA THR A 33 0.48 13.51 4.04
C THR A 33 1.40 12.41 3.52
N PHE A 34 2.66 12.32 3.96
CA PHE A 34 3.54 11.20 3.58
C PHE A 34 3.07 9.85 4.14
N VAL A 35 2.62 9.81 5.40
CA VAL A 35 2.03 8.59 5.98
C VAL A 35 0.81 8.14 5.17
N GLY A 36 -0.11 9.06 4.89
CA GLY A 36 -1.34 8.76 4.15
C GLY A 36 -1.07 8.41 2.70
N ALA A 37 -0.13 9.08 2.02
CA ALA A 37 0.27 8.75 0.66
C ALA A 37 0.88 7.34 0.59
N ALA A 38 1.76 6.97 1.53
CA ALA A 38 2.30 5.61 1.61
C ALA A 38 1.19 4.57 1.85
N ALA A 39 0.23 4.86 2.72
CA ALA A 39 -0.90 3.97 2.98
C ALA A 39 -1.81 3.83 1.74
N LEU A 40 -2.12 4.92 1.04
CA LEU A 40 -2.91 4.88 -0.20
C LEU A 40 -2.18 4.14 -1.32
N LEU A 41 -0.87 4.31 -1.45
CA LEU A 41 -0.05 3.53 -2.40
C LEU A 41 -0.13 2.04 -2.09
N GLN A 42 -0.08 1.65 -0.81
CA GLN A 42 -0.25 0.25 -0.43
C GLN A 42 -1.64 -0.29 -0.79
N THR A 43 -2.69 0.51 -0.56
CA THR A 43 -4.05 0.15 -0.99
C THR A 43 -4.15 0.02 -2.51
N GLN A 44 -3.49 0.90 -3.28
CA GLN A 44 -3.45 0.79 -4.75
C GLN A 44 -2.77 -0.49 -5.20
N ILE A 45 -1.62 -0.81 -4.63
CA ILE A 45 -0.87 -2.04 -4.93
C ILE A 45 -1.76 -3.25 -4.64
N GLY A 46 -2.47 -3.26 -3.51
CA GLY A 46 -3.43 -4.32 -3.17
C GLY A 46 -4.54 -4.48 -4.19
N LYS A 47 -5.24 -3.39 -4.53
CA LYS A 47 -6.33 -3.41 -5.54
C LYS A 47 -5.84 -3.87 -6.91
N MET A 48 -4.67 -3.41 -7.34
CA MET A 48 -4.07 -3.85 -8.60
C MET A 48 -3.70 -5.32 -8.54
N LYS A 49 -3.13 -5.79 -7.43
CA LYS A 49 -2.77 -7.19 -7.24
C LYS A 49 -4.02 -8.08 -7.29
N ASP A 50 -5.08 -7.72 -6.58
CA ASP A 50 -6.32 -8.50 -6.53
C ASP A 50 -7.00 -8.60 -7.90
N ASP A 51 -7.15 -7.48 -8.63
CA ASP A 51 -7.81 -7.50 -9.95
C ASP A 51 -7.00 -8.25 -11.02
N TRP A 52 -5.67 -8.19 -10.94
CA TRP A 52 -4.80 -8.94 -11.83
C TRP A 52 -4.74 -10.42 -11.45
N TYR A 53 -4.53 -10.74 -10.18
CA TYR A 53 -4.34 -12.11 -9.73
C TYR A 53 -5.60 -12.95 -9.86
N ASP A 54 -6.80 -12.37 -9.80
CA ASP A 54 -8.05 -13.09 -10.08
C ASP A 54 -8.17 -13.54 -11.55
N LYS A 55 -7.47 -12.85 -12.46
CA LYS A 55 -7.48 -13.12 -13.92
C LYS A 55 -6.27 -13.93 -14.39
N VAL A 56 -5.22 -14.06 -13.57
CA VAL A 56 -3.99 -14.72 -13.96
C VAL A 56 -4.09 -16.23 -13.73
N GLU A 57 -3.93 -16.99 -14.80
CA GLU A 57 -3.85 -18.44 -14.78
C GLU A 57 -2.41 -18.90 -15.04
N VAL A 58 -2.01 -19.94 -14.32
CA VAL A 58 -0.75 -20.62 -14.54
C VAL A 58 -0.85 -21.42 -15.83
N SER A 59 0.07 -21.18 -16.75
CA SER A 59 0.02 -21.80 -18.07
C SER A 59 1.08 -22.88 -18.17
N VAL A 60 0.66 -24.14 -18.15
CA VAL A 60 1.52 -25.31 -18.37
C VAL A 60 1.47 -25.66 -19.86
N PHE A 61 2.49 -25.26 -20.61
CA PHE A 61 2.59 -25.59 -22.02
C PHE A 61 3.08 -27.02 -22.20
N LEU A 62 2.34 -27.80 -22.97
CA LEU A 62 2.70 -29.17 -23.30
C LEU A 62 3.61 -29.20 -24.53
N CYS A 63 4.37 -30.29 -24.65
CA CYS A 63 5.33 -30.50 -25.73
C CYS A 63 4.70 -30.47 -27.13
N PRO A 64 5.09 -29.52 -28.00
CA PRO A 64 4.73 -29.50 -29.42
C PRO A 64 5.66 -30.41 -30.23
N GLN A 65 5.33 -30.62 -31.52
CA GLN A 65 6.11 -31.50 -32.40
C GLN A 65 7.57 -31.07 -32.59
N ASN A 66 7.85 -29.75 -32.54
CA ASN A 66 9.16 -29.18 -32.83
C ASN A 66 9.83 -28.53 -31.61
N SER A 67 9.53 -28.99 -30.39
CA SER A 67 10.16 -28.44 -29.19
C SER A 67 11.65 -28.78 -29.10
N THR A 68 12.42 -27.83 -28.57
CA THR A 68 13.84 -28.03 -28.23
C THR A 68 14.05 -28.33 -26.74
N ALA A 69 12.97 -28.38 -25.94
CA ALA A 69 13.05 -28.63 -24.51
C ALA A 69 13.47 -30.09 -24.23
N PRO A 70 14.36 -30.35 -23.25
CA PRO A 70 14.80 -31.71 -22.91
C PRO A 70 13.65 -32.65 -22.50
N THR A 71 12.60 -32.10 -21.89
CA THR A 71 11.37 -32.80 -21.48
C THR A 71 10.47 -33.20 -22.65
N CYS A 72 10.75 -32.68 -23.84
CA CYS A 72 10.03 -32.91 -25.10
C CYS A 72 10.85 -33.69 -26.13
N ALA A 73 11.95 -34.32 -25.73
CA ALA A 73 12.82 -35.09 -26.63
C ALA A 73 12.09 -36.24 -27.36
N SER A 74 10.99 -36.73 -26.79
CA SER A 74 10.14 -37.78 -27.36
C SER A 74 9.15 -37.28 -28.43
N GLY A 75 9.14 -35.98 -28.72
CA GLY A 75 8.18 -35.34 -29.63
C GLY A 75 6.94 -34.81 -28.92
N GLU A 76 5.82 -34.79 -29.64
CA GLU A 76 4.55 -34.28 -29.15
C GLU A 76 4.01 -35.07 -27.94
N VAL A 77 3.34 -34.36 -27.03
CA VAL A 77 2.82 -34.93 -25.80
C VAL A 77 1.88 -36.12 -26.05
N THR A 78 2.15 -37.24 -25.40
CA THR A 78 1.33 -38.47 -25.47
C THR A 78 0.18 -38.43 -24.47
N ASP A 79 -0.85 -39.25 -24.68
CA ASP A 79 -2.00 -39.30 -23.76
C ASP A 79 -1.62 -39.86 -22.39
N ASP A 80 -0.64 -40.77 -22.32
CA ASP A 80 -0.08 -41.27 -21.05
C ASP A 80 0.61 -40.14 -20.27
N GLN A 81 1.40 -39.29 -20.96
CA GLN A 81 2.03 -38.13 -20.33
C GLN A 81 1.00 -37.09 -19.86
N LYS A 82 -0.09 -36.88 -20.60
CA LYS A 82 -1.20 -36.02 -20.17
C LYS A 82 -1.85 -36.55 -18.89
N ALA A 83 -2.09 -37.86 -18.81
CA ALA A 83 -2.66 -38.50 -17.63
C ALA A 83 -1.72 -38.35 -16.41
N ASP A 84 -0.41 -38.52 -16.59
CA ASP A 84 0.58 -38.33 -15.54
C ASP A 84 0.63 -36.88 -15.03
N ILE A 85 0.53 -35.89 -15.93
CA ILE A 85 0.48 -34.47 -15.54
C ILE A 85 -0.81 -34.17 -14.76
N GLN A 86 -1.96 -34.70 -15.19
CA GLN A 86 -3.22 -34.53 -14.47
C GLN A 86 -3.18 -35.20 -13.09
N ALA A 87 -2.59 -36.40 -12.97
CA ALA A 87 -2.38 -37.06 -11.69
C ALA A 87 -1.46 -36.26 -10.76
N ALA A 88 -0.44 -35.59 -11.31
CA ALA A 88 0.43 -34.71 -10.54
C ALA A 88 -0.31 -33.44 -10.04
N LEU A 89 -1.18 -32.86 -10.85
CA LEU A 89 -2.03 -31.74 -10.45
C LEU A 89 -3.06 -32.12 -9.38
N ALA A 90 -3.53 -33.36 -9.41
CA ALA A 90 -4.43 -33.92 -8.39
C ALA A 90 -3.69 -34.52 -7.18
N SER A 91 -2.36 -34.38 -7.11
CA SER A 91 -1.59 -34.90 -5.99
C SER A 91 -1.87 -34.08 -4.71
N PRO A 92 -1.75 -34.67 -3.51
CA PRO A 92 -1.99 -33.96 -2.24
C PRO A 92 -1.09 -32.73 -2.03
N GLU A 93 0.03 -32.66 -2.74
CA GLU A 93 1.00 -31.55 -2.69
C GLU A 93 0.51 -30.32 -3.47
N VAL A 94 -0.32 -30.52 -4.49
CA VAL A 94 -0.75 -29.49 -5.45
C VAL A 94 -2.25 -29.21 -5.35
N GLU A 95 -3.07 -30.22 -5.08
CA GLU A 95 -4.54 -30.14 -4.98
C GLU A 95 -5.04 -28.98 -4.11
N PRO A 96 -4.45 -28.67 -2.92
CA PRO A 96 -4.90 -27.55 -2.09
C PRO A 96 -4.72 -26.17 -2.75
N TYR A 97 -3.81 -26.08 -3.72
CA TYR A 97 -3.43 -24.84 -4.39
C TYR A 97 -4.14 -24.63 -5.71
N VAL A 98 -4.90 -25.62 -6.20
CA VAL A 98 -5.57 -25.60 -7.49
C VAL A 98 -7.08 -25.38 -7.28
N GLU A 99 -7.60 -24.27 -7.80
CA GLU A 99 -9.04 -24.02 -7.82
C GLU A 99 -9.69 -24.73 -9.00
N LYS A 100 -9.14 -24.54 -10.21
CA LYS A 100 -9.66 -25.10 -11.46
C LYS A 100 -8.54 -25.36 -12.46
N VAL A 101 -8.72 -26.38 -13.28
CA VAL A 101 -7.85 -26.71 -14.42
C VAL A 101 -8.67 -26.69 -15.70
N TYR A 102 -8.26 -25.86 -16.65
CA TYR A 102 -8.80 -25.81 -18.00
C TYR A 102 -7.79 -26.42 -18.97
N THR A 103 -8.30 -27.14 -19.96
CA THR A 103 -7.46 -27.62 -21.06
C THR A 103 -7.71 -26.72 -22.25
N GLU A 104 -6.65 -26.14 -22.77
CA GLU A 104 -6.67 -25.34 -23.98
C GLU A 104 -6.05 -26.15 -25.11
N THR A 105 -6.84 -26.39 -26.16
CA THR A 105 -6.36 -27.10 -27.36
C THR A 105 -5.55 -26.16 -28.25
N LYS A 106 -4.80 -26.72 -29.21
CA LYS A 106 -4.02 -25.92 -30.16
C LYS A 106 -4.89 -24.96 -30.97
N GLU A 107 -6.10 -25.39 -31.34
CA GLU A 107 -7.06 -24.58 -32.08
C GLU A 107 -7.54 -23.39 -31.25
N GLN A 108 -7.85 -23.63 -29.97
CA GLN A 108 -8.27 -22.57 -29.05
C GLN A 108 -7.12 -21.57 -28.78
N ALA A 109 -5.90 -22.07 -28.60
CA ALA A 109 -4.71 -21.25 -28.46
C ALA A 109 -4.44 -20.41 -29.72
N TYR A 110 -4.61 -20.99 -30.91
CA TYR A 110 -4.48 -20.29 -32.19
C TYR A 110 -5.52 -19.17 -32.34
N ASP A 111 -6.78 -19.44 -32.01
CA ASP A 111 -7.85 -18.44 -32.07
C ASP A 111 -7.62 -17.29 -31.09
N ALA A 112 -7.15 -17.59 -29.87
CA ALA A 112 -6.77 -16.58 -28.89
C ALA A 112 -5.58 -15.74 -29.37
N PHE A 113 -4.57 -16.38 -29.95
CA PHE A 113 -3.39 -15.73 -30.53
C PHE A 113 -3.77 -14.80 -31.69
N GLN A 114 -4.58 -15.26 -32.64
CA GLN A 114 -5.06 -14.44 -33.77
C GLN A 114 -5.87 -13.22 -33.30
N LYS A 115 -6.68 -13.36 -32.25
CA LYS A 115 -7.42 -12.23 -31.66
C LYS A 115 -6.49 -11.21 -31.02
N GLN A 116 -5.47 -11.67 -30.29
CA GLN A 116 -4.55 -10.80 -29.57
C GLN A 116 -3.58 -10.06 -30.51
N PHE A 117 -3.16 -10.69 -31.61
CA PHE A 117 -2.14 -10.17 -32.52
C PHE A 117 -2.67 -9.82 -33.92
N LYS A 118 -3.98 -9.56 -34.03
CA LYS A 118 -4.69 -9.31 -35.30
C LYS A 118 -4.03 -8.25 -36.20
N ASP A 119 -3.39 -7.24 -35.61
CA ASP A 119 -2.78 -6.12 -36.33
C ASP A 119 -1.31 -6.34 -36.69
N GLN A 120 -0.75 -7.51 -36.35
CA GLN A 120 0.66 -7.83 -36.57
C GLN A 120 0.86 -8.68 -37.81
N PHE A 121 1.71 -8.24 -38.74
CA PHE A 121 1.99 -8.94 -40.00
C PHE A 121 2.49 -10.39 -39.81
N TRP A 122 3.21 -10.67 -38.73
CA TRP A 122 3.74 -12.01 -38.45
C TRP A 122 2.70 -12.96 -37.84
N ALA A 123 1.60 -12.46 -37.30
CA ALA A 123 0.56 -13.30 -36.72
C ALA A 123 -0.19 -14.11 -37.79
N SER A 124 -0.31 -13.60 -39.02
CA SER A 124 -0.96 -14.30 -40.13
C SER A 124 -0.11 -15.42 -40.76
N ALA A 125 1.18 -15.49 -40.42
CA ALA A 125 2.10 -16.54 -40.88
C ALA A 125 2.14 -17.74 -39.93
N ALA A 126 1.61 -17.61 -38.71
CA ALA A 126 1.52 -18.71 -37.75
C ALA A 126 0.43 -19.70 -38.16
N THR A 127 0.66 -20.97 -37.88
CA THR A 127 -0.31 -22.05 -38.09
C THR A 127 -0.74 -22.68 -36.76
N VAL A 128 -1.77 -23.52 -36.78
CA VAL A 128 -2.24 -24.25 -35.59
C VAL A 128 -1.15 -25.19 -35.05
N ASP A 129 -0.32 -25.74 -35.93
CA ASP A 129 0.76 -26.67 -35.56
C ASP A 129 1.91 -25.98 -34.81
N ASP A 130 2.04 -24.66 -34.97
CA ASP A 130 3.00 -23.83 -34.23
C ASP A 130 2.54 -23.54 -32.79
N MET A 131 1.29 -23.89 -32.44
CA MET A 131 0.72 -23.66 -31.11
C MET A 131 0.92 -24.86 -30.18
N ASN A 132 1.03 -24.55 -28.91
CA ASN A 132 1.05 -25.52 -27.83
C ASN A 132 -0.36 -25.77 -27.31
N SER A 133 -0.70 -27.04 -27.08
CA SER A 133 -1.78 -27.35 -26.13
C SER A 133 -1.29 -27.01 -24.72
N SER A 134 -2.15 -26.44 -23.88
CA SER A 134 -1.77 -26.04 -22.52
C SER A 134 -2.81 -26.40 -21.48
N TYR A 135 -2.37 -26.65 -20.24
CA TYR A 135 -3.25 -26.64 -19.09
C TYR A 135 -3.20 -25.26 -18.43
N ARG A 136 -4.34 -24.59 -18.35
CA ARG A 136 -4.51 -23.33 -17.63
C ARG A 136 -5.04 -23.62 -16.23
N ILE A 137 -4.27 -23.26 -15.22
CA ILE A 137 -4.56 -23.61 -13.83
C ILE A 137 -4.86 -22.32 -13.08
N LYS A 138 -6.09 -22.18 -12.58
CA LYS A 138 -6.43 -21.13 -11.63
C LYS A 138 -6.03 -21.60 -10.24
N LEU A 139 -5.19 -20.83 -9.56
CA LEU A 139 -4.72 -21.14 -8.21
C LEU A 139 -5.69 -20.60 -7.16
N THR A 140 -5.82 -21.30 -6.04
CA THR A 140 -6.54 -20.80 -4.86
C THR A 140 -5.77 -19.65 -4.19
N ASP A 141 -4.45 -19.76 -4.15
CA ASP A 141 -3.54 -18.70 -3.75
C ASP A 141 -2.54 -18.44 -4.89
N PRO A 142 -2.72 -17.33 -5.64
CA PRO A 142 -1.83 -16.92 -6.72
C PRO A 142 -0.36 -16.83 -6.30
N GLU A 143 -0.06 -16.47 -5.05
CA GLU A 143 1.33 -16.36 -4.55
C GLU A 143 2.01 -17.74 -4.39
N LYS A 144 1.25 -18.84 -4.44
CA LYS A 144 1.76 -20.21 -4.33
C LYS A 144 2.09 -20.86 -5.66
N TYR A 145 2.20 -20.08 -6.73
CA TYR A 145 2.66 -20.54 -8.04
C TYR A 145 3.92 -21.40 -7.98
N SER A 146 4.91 -21.03 -7.15
CA SER A 146 6.19 -21.73 -7.10
C SER A 146 6.02 -23.23 -6.79
N VAL A 147 5.07 -23.58 -5.93
CA VAL A 147 4.79 -24.97 -5.52
C VAL A 147 4.29 -25.79 -6.72
N VAL A 148 3.30 -25.26 -7.45
CA VAL A 148 2.77 -25.92 -8.65
C VAL A 148 3.82 -25.99 -9.74
N SER A 149 4.59 -24.91 -9.92
CA SER A 149 5.64 -24.86 -10.92
C SER A 149 6.75 -25.88 -10.63
N GLU A 150 7.17 -26.06 -9.38
CA GLU A 150 8.26 -26.99 -9.03
C GLU A 150 7.85 -28.45 -9.21
N VAL A 151 6.59 -28.80 -8.92
CA VAL A 151 6.08 -30.16 -9.08
C VAL A 151 5.87 -30.54 -10.55
N ILE A 152 5.50 -29.57 -11.39
CA ILE A 152 5.14 -29.79 -12.79
C ILE A 152 6.31 -29.54 -13.74
N SER A 153 7.20 -28.61 -13.41
CA SER A 153 8.39 -28.30 -14.22
C SER A 153 9.33 -29.50 -14.26
N GLY A 154 9.82 -29.85 -15.46
CA GLY A 154 10.75 -30.97 -15.63
C GLY A 154 10.09 -32.34 -15.82
N ARG A 155 8.75 -32.43 -15.76
CA ARG A 155 8.03 -33.66 -16.13
C ARG A 155 8.06 -33.89 -17.64
N ALA A 156 8.08 -35.16 -18.04
CA ALA A 156 7.98 -35.54 -19.44
C ALA A 156 6.63 -35.08 -20.03
N GLY A 157 6.65 -34.47 -21.21
CA GLY A 157 5.43 -33.93 -21.84
C GLY A 157 5.10 -32.48 -21.48
N VAL A 158 5.84 -31.86 -20.56
CA VAL A 158 5.74 -30.41 -20.24
C VAL A 158 6.91 -29.68 -20.88
N GLU A 159 6.63 -28.70 -21.75
CA GLU A 159 7.67 -27.85 -22.35
C GLU A 159 8.09 -26.74 -21.39
N GLU A 160 7.12 -25.95 -20.91
CA GLU A 160 7.38 -24.81 -20.05
C GLU A 160 6.17 -24.53 -19.16
N VAL A 161 6.43 -24.20 -17.90
CA VAL A 161 5.42 -23.64 -17.00
C VAL A 161 5.66 -22.13 -16.93
N LYS A 162 4.74 -21.35 -17.51
CA LYS A 162 4.81 -19.89 -17.45
C LYS A 162 3.91 -19.32 -16.39
N ASP A 163 4.52 -18.44 -15.61
CA ASP A 163 3.83 -17.54 -14.70
C ASP A 163 3.67 -16.18 -15.36
N GLN A 164 2.43 -15.73 -15.50
CA GLN A 164 2.15 -14.38 -15.97
C GLN A 164 2.33 -13.35 -14.83
N GLN A 165 2.38 -13.77 -13.56
CA GLN A 165 2.58 -12.89 -12.40
C GLN A 165 4.01 -12.35 -12.33
N ARG A 166 5.03 -13.16 -12.67
CA ARG A 166 6.45 -12.74 -12.66
C ARG A 166 6.73 -11.44 -13.40
N LEU A 167 5.94 -11.12 -14.43
CA LEU A 167 6.06 -9.86 -15.17
C LEU A 167 5.70 -8.65 -14.28
N PHE A 168 4.65 -8.79 -13.47
CA PHE A 168 4.13 -7.75 -12.58
C PHE A 168 4.80 -7.75 -11.22
N ASP A 169 5.38 -8.87 -10.77
CA ASP A 169 6.12 -8.92 -9.50
C ASP A 169 7.25 -7.89 -9.45
N ARG A 170 7.96 -7.67 -10.56
CA ARG A 170 8.97 -6.61 -10.64
C ARG A 170 8.35 -5.24 -10.46
N LEU A 171 7.22 -4.96 -11.10
CA LEU A 171 6.50 -3.70 -10.94
C LEU A 171 6.04 -3.51 -9.49
N PHE A 172 5.37 -4.49 -8.90
CA PHE A 172 4.90 -4.43 -7.51
C PHE A 172 6.06 -4.31 -6.52
N SER A 173 7.19 -4.96 -6.77
CA SER A 173 8.38 -4.81 -5.92
C SER A 173 8.94 -3.38 -5.95
N VAL A 174 8.95 -2.73 -7.11
CA VAL A 174 9.36 -1.32 -7.25
C VAL A 174 8.38 -0.40 -6.53
N LEU A 175 7.07 -0.62 -6.70
CA LEU A 175 6.03 0.15 -6.00
C LEU A 175 6.12 -0.04 -4.48
N ASN A 176 6.35 -1.27 -4.01
CA ASN A 176 6.54 -1.56 -2.60
C ASN A 176 7.80 -0.89 -2.03
N ASN A 177 8.90 -0.89 -2.78
CA ASN A 177 10.12 -0.16 -2.40
C ASN A 177 9.87 1.36 -2.34
N ALA A 178 9.09 1.92 -3.27
CA ALA A 178 8.69 3.31 -3.23
C ALA A 178 7.84 3.63 -1.99
N THR A 179 6.89 2.76 -1.64
CA THR A 179 6.10 2.86 -0.41
C THR A 179 6.98 2.81 0.84
N LEU A 180 7.99 1.92 0.88
CA LEU A 180 8.95 1.85 1.98
C LEU A 180 9.76 3.14 2.12
N LEU A 181 10.21 3.74 1.02
CA LEU A 181 10.91 5.03 1.03
C LEU A 181 10.00 6.16 1.53
N ALA A 182 8.75 6.20 1.07
CA ALA A 182 7.76 7.18 1.54
C ALA A 182 7.47 7.01 3.04
N GLY A 183 7.32 5.77 3.51
CA GLY A 183 7.15 5.45 4.93
C GLY A 183 8.38 5.81 5.78
N GLY A 184 9.59 5.60 5.25
CA GLY A 184 10.84 6.03 5.89
C GLY A 184 10.93 7.55 6.04
N LEU A 185 10.60 8.29 4.99
CA LEU A 185 10.54 9.76 5.03
C LEU A 185 9.46 10.23 6.01
N ALA A 186 8.30 9.57 6.02
CA ALA A 186 7.24 9.85 6.97
C ALA A 186 7.71 9.65 8.42
N ALA A 187 8.44 8.57 8.73
CA ALA A 187 8.99 8.33 10.06
C ALA A 187 9.94 9.44 10.52
N VAL A 188 10.83 9.91 9.65
CA VAL A 188 11.73 11.05 9.95
C VAL A 188 10.93 12.32 10.20
N MET A 189 9.92 12.59 9.40
CA MET A 189 9.05 13.76 9.54
C MET A 189 8.21 13.71 10.82
N LEU A 190 7.71 12.53 11.21
CA LEU A 190 7.00 12.34 12.47
C LEU A 190 7.91 12.60 13.68
N LEU A 191 9.17 12.16 13.63
CA LEU A 191 10.17 12.48 14.67
C LEU A 191 10.42 14.00 14.74
N ALA A 192 10.54 14.67 13.59
CA ALA A 192 10.67 16.12 13.53
C ALA A 192 9.43 16.82 14.11
N ALA A 193 8.23 16.32 13.84
CA ALA A 193 6.99 16.83 14.40
C ALA A 193 6.97 16.72 15.94
N VAL A 194 7.35 15.57 16.51
CA VAL A 194 7.44 15.38 17.98
C VAL A 194 8.42 16.37 18.61
N LEU A 195 9.59 16.55 17.99
CA LEU A 195 10.59 17.50 18.47
C LEU A 195 10.07 18.94 18.41
N LEU A 196 9.43 19.33 17.31
CA LEU A 196 8.86 20.66 17.15
C LEU A 196 7.68 20.94 18.09
N ILE A 197 6.80 19.97 18.33
CA ILE A 197 5.73 20.10 19.30
C ILE A 197 6.32 20.30 20.70
N THR A 198 7.31 19.49 21.07
CA THR A 198 7.99 19.57 22.38
C THR A 198 8.67 20.94 22.58
N THR A 199 9.39 21.45 21.56
CA THR A 199 10.04 22.77 21.64
C THR A 199 9.02 23.90 21.64
N THR A 200 7.92 23.75 20.91
CA THR A 200 6.82 24.73 20.89
C THR A 200 6.14 24.83 22.24
N ILE A 201 5.84 23.70 22.90
CA ILE A 201 5.28 23.70 24.27
C ILE A 201 6.25 24.41 25.23
N ARG A 202 7.55 24.12 25.13
CA ARG A 202 8.58 24.77 25.97
C ARG A 202 8.63 26.28 25.75
N LEU A 203 8.64 26.74 24.50
CA LEU A 203 8.68 28.17 24.17
C LEU A 203 7.39 28.88 24.58
N SER A 204 6.23 28.25 24.40
CA SER A 204 4.93 28.78 24.86
C SER A 204 4.92 28.94 26.38
N ALA A 205 5.40 27.95 27.13
CA ALA A 205 5.52 28.02 28.59
C ALA A 205 6.52 29.11 29.04
N LEU A 206 7.66 29.27 28.36
CA LEU A 206 8.64 30.32 28.67
C LEU A 206 8.08 31.73 28.44
N SER A 207 7.32 31.95 27.37
CA SER A 207 6.67 33.24 27.12
C SER A 207 5.61 33.61 28.17
N ARG A 208 5.10 32.62 28.90
CA ARG A 208 4.13 32.76 30.02
C ARG A 208 4.77 32.50 31.39
N LYS A 209 6.09 32.71 31.54
CA LYS A 209 6.82 32.44 32.80
C LYS A 209 6.25 33.19 34.02
N ARG A 210 5.75 34.43 33.84
CA ARG A 210 5.14 35.21 34.94
C ARG A 210 3.82 34.60 35.41
N GLU A 211 2.93 34.27 34.49
CA GLU A 211 1.63 33.65 34.79
C GLU A 211 1.80 32.28 35.43
N THR A 212 2.65 31.43 34.84
CA THR A 212 2.97 30.09 35.39
C THR A 212 3.66 30.19 36.77
N GLY A 213 4.45 31.23 37.02
CA GLY A 213 5.03 31.53 38.32
C GLY A 213 3.97 31.87 39.37
N ILE A 214 3.00 32.72 39.04
CA ILE A 214 1.88 33.05 39.94
C ILE A 214 1.05 31.80 40.25
N MET A 215 0.72 30.99 39.23
CA MET A 215 -0.03 29.73 39.41
C MET A 215 0.69 28.75 40.36
N ARG A 216 2.02 28.66 40.28
CA ARG A 216 2.80 27.84 41.22
C ARG A 216 2.73 28.36 42.66
N LEU A 217 2.76 29.68 42.86
CA LEU A 217 2.69 30.29 44.19
C LEU A 217 1.35 30.06 44.89
N VAL A 218 0.26 29.94 44.12
CA VAL A 218 -1.07 29.56 44.66
C VAL A 218 -1.28 28.03 44.76
N GLY A 219 -0.23 27.22 44.56
CA GLY A 219 -0.28 25.77 44.76
C GLY A 219 -0.88 24.97 43.60
N ALA A 220 -0.95 25.53 42.39
CA ALA A 220 -1.43 24.78 41.23
C ALA A 220 -0.48 23.62 40.88
N SER A 221 -1.05 22.46 40.53
CA SER A 221 -0.26 21.28 40.15
C SER A 221 0.47 21.51 38.82
N THR A 222 1.62 20.86 38.64
CA THR A 222 2.43 20.97 37.41
C THR A 222 1.64 20.59 36.16
N VAL A 223 0.76 19.58 36.26
CA VAL A 223 -0.11 19.17 35.15
C VAL A 223 -1.12 20.26 34.83
N PHE A 224 -1.74 20.88 35.84
CA PHE A 224 -2.71 21.96 35.62
C PHE A 224 -2.08 23.18 34.92
N ILE A 225 -0.82 23.48 35.26
CA ILE A 225 -0.07 24.57 34.63
C ILE A 225 0.31 24.23 33.17
N GLN A 226 0.61 22.97 32.87
CA GLN A 226 1.07 22.55 31.54
C GLN A 226 -0.06 22.21 30.56
N LEU A 227 -1.25 21.86 31.07
CA LEU A 227 -2.38 21.40 30.28
C LEU A 227 -2.79 22.37 29.15
N PRO A 228 -2.85 23.70 29.33
CA PRO A 228 -3.22 24.62 28.25
C PRO A 228 -2.24 24.54 27.07
N PHE A 229 -0.94 24.44 27.34
CA PHE A 229 0.09 24.34 26.31
C PHE A 229 0.08 22.99 25.58
N MET A 230 -0.22 21.91 26.32
CA MET A 230 -0.39 20.58 25.73
C MET A 230 -1.59 20.55 24.78
N LEU A 231 -2.70 21.19 25.17
CA LEU A 231 -3.90 21.29 24.34
C LEU A 231 -3.67 22.18 23.11
N GLU A 232 -2.90 23.27 23.22
CA GLU A 232 -2.48 24.07 22.05
C GLU A 232 -1.76 23.18 21.00
N GLY A 233 -0.80 22.37 21.44
CA GLY A 233 -0.08 21.44 20.57
C GLY A 233 -0.97 20.34 19.98
N ALA A 234 -1.87 19.78 20.78
CA ALA A 234 -2.82 18.76 20.32
C ALA A 234 -3.81 19.31 19.28
N ILE A 235 -4.32 20.52 19.47
CA ILE A 235 -5.20 21.19 18.51
C ILE A 235 -4.44 21.48 17.21
N ALA A 236 -3.22 22.01 17.29
CA ALA A 236 -2.37 22.25 16.13
C ALA A 236 -2.09 20.95 15.33
N ALA A 237 -1.75 19.86 16.02
CA ALA A 237 -1.53 18.56 15.39
C ALA A 237 -2.81 18.02 14.73
N THR A 238 -3.95 18.15 15.40
CA THR A 238 -5.25 17.72 14.85
C THR A 238 -5.65 18.52 13.61
N ILE A 239 -5.44 19.84 13.61
CA ILE A 239 -5.66 20.69 12.43
C ILE A 239 -4.72 20.27 11.30
N GLY A 240 -3.44 20.00 11.59
CA GLY A 240 -2.50 19.47 10.62
C GLY A 240 -2.96 18.14 10.00
N ALA A 241 -3.53 17.24 10.80
CA ALA A 241 -4.09 15.98 10.33
C ALA A 241 -5.33 16.18 9.44
N LEU A 242 -6.23 17.08 9.81
CA LEU A 242 -7.40 17.40 8.98
C LEU A 242 -6.98 18.01 7.64
N LEU A 243 -5.98 18.89 7.64
CA LEU A 243 -5.40 19.42 6.42
C LEU A 243 -4.74 18.30 5.59
N ALA A 244 -4.10 17.31 6.22
CA ALA A 244 -3.47 16.20 5.50
C ALA A 244 -4.53 15.33 4.83
N VAL A 245 -5.61 15.00 5.55
CA VAL A 245 -6.76 14.29 4.98
C VAL A 245 -7.38 15.07 3.83
N GLY A 246 -7.61 16.37 4.00
CA GLY A 246 -8.14 17.22 2.93
C GLY A 246 -7.21 17.32 1.72
N GLY A 247 -5.90 17.45 1.96
CA GLY A 247 -4.88 17.49 0.92
C GLY A 247 -4.77 16.16 0.15
N LEU A 248 -4.86 15.03 0.84
CA LEU A 248 -4.91 13.71 0.22
C LEU A 248 -6.21 13.51 -0.57
N TRP A 249 -7.34 13.97 -0.04
CA TRP A 249 -8.63 13.91 -0.74
C TRP A 249 -8.59 14.71 -2.05
N VAL A 250 -8.13 15.97 -1.99
CA VAL A 250 -7.92 16.81 -3.19
C VAL A 250 -6.90 16.16 -4.13
N GLY A 251 -5.81 15.62 -3.60
CA GLY A 251 -4.78 14.93 -4.37
C GLY A 251 -5.34 13.74 -5.15
N VAL A 252 -6.15 12.90 -4.52
CA VAL A 252 -6.78 11.75 -5.19
C VAL A 252 -7.77 12.22 -6.26
N THR A 253 -8.68 13.14 -5.94
CA THR A 253 -9.68 13.60 -6.93
C THR A 253 -9.04 14.19 -8.18
N TYR A 254 -8.07 15.09 -8.03
CA TYR A 254 -7.50 15.79 -9.19
C TYR A 254 -6.34 15.04 -9.87
N LEU A 255 -5.48 14.35 -9.12
CA LEU A 255 -4.32 13.65 -9.71
C LEU A 255 -4.67 12.24 -10.17
N VAL A 256 -5.66 11.60 -9.56
CA VAL A 256 -6.01 10.21 -9.86
C VAL A 256 -7.28 10.15 -10.68
N ASP A 257 -8.41 10.65 -10.16
CA ASP A 257 -9.69 10.52 -10.88
C ASP A 257 -9.71 11.35 -12.18
N ASP A 258 -9.33 12.63 -12.13
CA ASP A 258 -9.36 13.50 -13.31
C ASP A 258 -8.20 13.24 -14.30
N TRP A 259 -6.97 13.09 -13.81
CA TRP A 259 -5.80 12.99 -14.70
C TRP A 259 -5.49 11.56 -15.17
N LEU A 260 -5.57 10.57 -14.28
CA LEU A 260 -5.28 9.17 -14.61
C LEU A 260 -6.53 8.41 -15.08
N GLY A 261 -7.70 8.73 -14.54
CA GLY A 261 -8.97 8.11 -14.89
C GLY A 261 -9.37 8.30 -16.36
N GLU A 262 -9.05 9.44 -16.96
CA GLU A 262 -9.30 9.70 -18.39
C GLU A 262 -8.46 8.82 -19.33
N SER A 263 -7.27 8.37 -18.90
CA SER A 263 -6.37 7.57 -19.73
C SER A 263 -6.58 6.05 -19.62
N ALA A 264 -7.10 5.56 -18.48
CA ALA A 264 -7.19 4.12 -18.24
C ALA A 264 -8.35 3.72 -17.30
N GLY A 265 -9.59 3.87 -17.76
CA GLY A 265 -10.80 3.48 -17.00
C GLY A 265 -10.98 1.99 -16.69
N TRP A 266 -10.01 1.14 -17.06
CA TRP A 266 -10.00 -0.30 -16.75
C TRP A 266 -9.19 -0.65 -15.49
N ILE A 267 -8.45 0.30 -14.91
CA ILE A 267 -7.65 0.09 -13.69
C ILE A 267 -8.45 0.55 -12.47
N PRO A 268 -8.64 -0.30 -11.45
CA PRO A 268 -9.28 0.11 -10.19
C PRO A 268 -8.32 1.01 -9.41
N TYR A 269 -8.47 2.33 -9.59
CA TYR A 269 -7.68 3.32 -8.88
C TYR A 269 -8.17 3.56 -7.45
N VAL A 270 -7.27 4.07 -6.62
CA VAL A 270 -7.60 4.61 -5.29
C VAL A 270 -8.60 5.72 -5.46
N SER A 271 -9.68 5.66 -4.69
CA SER A 271 -10.74 6.64 -4.73
C SER A 271 -10.79 7.45 -3.43
N THR A 272 -11.61 8.51 -3.45
CA THR A 272 -11.86 9.34 -2.27
C THR A 272 -12.41 8.56 -1.07
N SER A 273 -13.05 7.40 -1.27
CA SER A 273 -13.50 6.54 -0.18
C SER A 273 -12.35 5.86 0.57
N ASP A 274 -11.25 5.54 -0.12
CA ASP A 274 -10.07 4.96 0.53
C ASP A 274 -9.40 5.98 1.45
N VAL A 275 -9.37 7.25 1.04
CA VAL A 275 -8.89 8.38 1.86
C VAL A 275 -9.72 8.49 3.15
N LEU A 276 -11.05 8.41 3.03
CA LEU A 276 -11.96 8.46 4.19
C LEU A 276 -11.79 7.24 5.10
N THR A 277 -11.42 6.08 4.56
CA THR A 277 -11.15 4.87 5.35
C THR A 277 -9.85 5.00 6.15
N ILE A 278 -8.83 5.67 5.60
CA ILE A 278 -7.53 5.90 6.25
C ILE A 278 -7.57 7.13 7.18
N ALA A 279 -8.48 8.07 6.98
CA ALA A 279 -8.56 9.32 7.75
C ALA A 279 -8.62 9.11 9.29
N PRO A 280 -9.41 8.18 9.85
CA PRO A 280 -9.41 7.92 11.30
C PRO A 280 -8.04 7.48 11.82
N VAL A 281 -7.29 6.71 11.02
CA VAL A 281 -5.92 6.27 11.38
C VAL A 281 -4.98 7.47 11.43
N LEU A 282 -5.02 8.36 10.43
CA LEU A 282 -4.18 9.57 10.41
C LEU A 282 -4.48 10.51 11.59
N ILE A 283 -5.76 10.70 11.91
CA ILE A 283 -6.17 11.48 13.09
C ILE A 283 -5.68 10.80 14.38
N GLY A 284 -5.81 9.48 14.47
CA GLY A 284 -5.30 8.69 15.58
C GLY A 284 -3.78 8.84 15.77
N VAL A 285 -3.01 8.82 14.67
CA VAL A 285 -1.56 9.09 14.68
C VAL A 285 -1.28 10.51 15.17
N ALA A 286 -2.00 11.54 14.70
CA ALA A 286 -1.82 12.91 15.20
C ALA A 286 -2.06 13.03 16.71
N ILE A 287 -3.12 12.42 17.22
CA ILE A 287 -3.44 12.41 18.66
C ILE A 287 -2.33 11.69 19.44
N LEU A 288 -1.83 10.58 18.91
CA LEU A 288 -0.72 9.82 19.50
C LEU A 288 0.59 10.64 19.51
N LEU A 289 0.92 11.36 18.44
CA LEU A 289 2.08 12.27 18.41
C LEU A 289 1.96 13.37 19.45
N ALA A 290 0.77 13.97 19.60
CA ALA A 290 0.52 15.00 20.60
C ALA A 290 0.67 14.44 22.02
N ALA A 291 0.13 13.24 22.28
CA ALA A 291 0.26 12.56 23.56
C ALA A 291 1.73 12.22 23.89
N ILE A 292 2.48 11.66 22.94
CA ILE A 292 3.90 11.35 23.12
C ILE A 292 4.70 12.62 23.42
N SER A 293 4.51 13.67 22.62
CA SER A 293 5.21 14.95 22.79
C SER A 293 4.92 15.57 24.17
N SER A 294 3.67 15.44 24.61
CA SER A 294 3.27 15.87 25.94
C SER A 294 3.93 15.08 27.06
N LEU A 295 4.01 13.75 26.96
CA LEU A 295 4.64 12.89 27.96
C LEU A 295 6.15 13.15 28.07
N VAL A 296 6.80 13.36 26.92
CA VAL A 296 8.23 13.74 26.86
C VAL A 296 8.47 15.08 27.55
N THR A 297 7.53 16.02 27.42
CA THR A 297 7.61 17.32 28.09
C THR A 297 7.44 17.19 29.62
N LEU A 298 6.43 16.44 30.07
CA LEU A 298 6.14 16.26 31.50
C LEU A 298 7.27 15.53 32.23
N SER A 299 7.75 14.41 31.67
CA SER A 299 8.75 13.52 32.31
C SER A 299 10.12 14.17 32.52
N ARG A 300 10.52 15.12 31.67
CA ARG A 300 11.80 15.83 31.82
C ARG A 300 11.79 16.92 32.91
N TYR A 301 10.63 17.40 33.35
CA TYR A 301 10.53 18.59 34.22
C TYR A 301 9.94 18.33 35.61
N THR A 302 9.46 17.13 35.90
CA THR A 302 9.02 16.73 37.25
C THR A 302 10.16 16.24 38.16
N LYS A 303 11.41 16.26 37.68
CA LYS A 303 12.61 15.85 38.44
C LYS A 303 13.37 17.00 39.14
N VAL A 304 12.69 18.11 39.46
CA VAL A 304 13.27 19.18 40.31
C VAL A 304 12.29 19.57 41.40
#